data_AF-A0A246REU6-F1
#
_entry.id   AF-A0A246REU6-F1
#
_cell.length_a   1.000
_cell.length_b   1.000
_cell.length_c   1.000
_cell.angle_alpha   90.00
_cell.angle_beta   90.00
_cell.angle_gamma   90.00
#
_symmetry.space_group_name_H-M   'P 1'
#
loop_
_entity.id
_entity.type
_entity.pdbx_description
1 polymer ?
#
loop_
_entity_poly.entity_id
_entity_poly.type
_entity_poly.pdbx_seq_one_letter_code
_entity_poly.pdbx_strand_id
1 'polypeptide(L)'
;MSLTDRIGVGLQAMAAGVDRSQQEAAAVDHGIERIGARAVASGFVGIRVGLARVREVLGQARSQLTGAAGVLGEASRLVGTVAQQSSPRETITALTPVVAALSMVDGHVTAAASAVEEARRLVTVALQGGQPGPTLARLQQVRQHLESVRTRGTETRQHVDAALAQAQQVGDLGN
;
A
#
# COMPACT_ATOMS: atom_id res chain seq x y z
N MET A 1 6.23 -6.09 25.02
CA MET A 1 5.66 -5.06 24.14
C MET A 1 4.17 -4.96 24.41
N SER A 2 3.69 -3.73 24.64
CA SER A 2 2.27 -3.43 24.80
C SER A 2 1.52 -3.62 23.47
N LEU A 3 0.18 -3.66 23.50
CA LEU A 3 -0.63 -3.72 22.27
C LEU A 3 -0.42 -2.47 21.40
N THR A 4 -0.31 -1.29 22.02
CA THR A 4 0.00 -0.03 21.34
C THR A 4 1.37 -0.05 20.66
N ASP A 5 2.40 -0.63 21.28
CA ASP A 5 3.70 -0.82 20.62
C ASP A 5 3.58 -1.71 19.37
N ARG A 6 2.79 -2.79 19.45
CA ARG A 6 2.56 -3.71 18.32
C ARG A 6 1.80 -3.02 17.19
N ILE A 7 0.81 -2.19 17.50
CA ILE A 7 0.09 -1.39 16.51
C ILE A 7 1.06 -0.42 15.82
N GLY A 8 1.88 0.31 16.58
CA GLY A 8 2.88 1.22 16.04
C GLY A 8 3.87 0.53 15.08
N VAL A 9 4.42 -0.61 15.50
CA VAL A 9 5.30 -1.44 14.64
C VAL A 9 4.57 -1.95 13.39
N GLY A 10 3.30 -2.33 13.53
CA GLY A 10 2.44 -2.74 12.42
C GLY A 10 2.27 -1.63 11.38
N LEU A 11 1.88 -0.43 11.81
CA LEU A 11 1.72 0.74 10.95
C LEU A 11 3.03 1.13 10.25
N GLN A 12 4.16 1.09 10.96
CA GLN A 12 5.47 1.37 10.38
C GLN A 12 5.86 0.33 9.31
N ALA A 13 5.59 -0.96 9.56
CA ALA A 13 5.84 -2.02 8.59
C ALA A 13 4.96 -1.88 7.34
N MET A 14 3.69 -1.47 7.51
CA MET A 14 2.80 -1.16 6.40
C MET A 14 3.33 0.02 5.58
N ALA A 15 3.74 1.12 6.23
CA ALA A 15 4.29 2.30 5.55
C ALA A 15 5.53 1.93 4.73
N ALA A 16 6.47 1.17 5.30
CA ALA A 16 7.64 0.68 4.59
C ALA A 16 7.30 -0.27 3.43
N GLY A 17 6.18 -1.01 3.50
CA GLY A 17 5.68 -1.82 2.39
C GLY A 17 5.06 -0.99 1.26
N VAL A 18 4.34 0.07 1.61
CA VAL A 18 3.80 1.05 0.64
C VAL A 18 4.94 1.77 -0.08
N ASP A 19 5.95 2.25 0.65
CA ASP A 19 7.12 2.93 0.06
C ASP A 19 7.88 2.03 -0.91
N ARG A 20 8.14 0.77 -0.53
CA ARG A 20 8.76 -0.22 -1.43
C ARG A 20 7.92 -0.46 -2.69
N SER A 21 6.61 -0.56 -2.54
CA SER A 21 5.69 -0.70 -3.68
C SER A 21 5.76 0.51 -4.62
N GLN A 22 5.86 1.73 -4.07
CA GLN A 22 6.00 2.94 -4.88
C GLN A 22 7.33 2.98 -5.64
N GLN A 23 8.43 2.63 -4.98
CA GLN A 23 9.77 2.60 -5.59
C GLN A 23 9.82 1.60 -6.75
N GLU A 24 9.28 0.40 -6.55
CA GLU A 24 9.26 -0.62 -7.59
C GLU A 24 8.31 -0.23 -8.74
N ALA A 25 7.14 0.36 -8.46
CA ALA A 25 6.25 0.88 -9.50
C ALA A 25 6.90 2.01 -10.33
N ALA A 26 7.69 2.88 -9.70
CA ALA A 26 8.47 3.90 -10.40
C ALA A 26 9.58 3.28 -11.27
N ALA A 27 10.26 2.24 -10.78
CA ALA A 27 11.26 1.50 -11.55
C ALA A 27 10.64 0.82 -12.79
N VAL A 28 9.41 0.29 -12.65
CA VAL A 28 8.64 -0.25 -13.79
C VAL A 28 8.32 0.86 -14.79
N ASP A 29 7.85 2.03 -14.36
CA ASP A 29 7.56 3.17 -15.26
C ASP A 29 8.80 3.59 -16.06
N HIS A 30 9.95 3.72 -15.40
CA HIS A 30 11.22 4.00 -16.07
C HIS A 30 11.65 2.89 -17.05
N GLY A 31 11.38 1.62 -16.71
CA GLY A 31 11.60 0.49 -17.61
C GLY A 31 10.75 0.60 -18.87
N ILE A 32 9.45 0.87 -18.71
CA ILE A 32 8.50 1.05 -19.80
C ILE A 32 8.91 2.21 -20.71
N GLU A 33 9.33 3.34 -20.15
CA GLU A 33 9.76 4.49 -20.95
C GLU A 33 10.97 4.16 -21.83
N ARG A 34 11.96 3.43 -21.30
CA ARG A 34 13.12 2.98 -22.09
C ARG A 34 12.73 2.01 -23.20
N ILE A 35 11.80 1.09 -22.94
CA ILE A 35 11.28 0.17 -23.97
C ILE A 35 10.56 0.96 -25.06
N GLY A 36 9.71 1.92 -24.67
CA GLY A 36 9.00 2.79 -25.60
C GLY A 36 9.93 3.60 -26.49
N ALA A 37 10.97 4.23 -25.93
CA ALA A 37 11.96 4.98 -26.68
C ALA A 37 12.71 4.11 -27.71
N ARG A 38 13.12 2.90 -27.30
CA ARG A 38 13.78 1.94 -28.20
C ARG A 38 12.84 1.47 -29.31
N ALA A 39 11.58 1.18 -28.99
CA ALA A 39 10.59 0.78 -29.97
C ALA A 39 10.37 1.86 -31.04
N VAL A 40 10.25 3.14 -30.63
CA VAL A 40 10.16 4.27 -31.56
C VAL A 40 11.39 4.37 -32.45
N ALA A 41 12.60 4.27 -31.89
CA ALA A 41 13.85 4.30 -32.65
C ALA A 41 13.96 3.16 -33.68
N SER A 42 13.27 2.04 -33.44
CA SER A 42 13.19 0.89 -34.35
C SER A 42 11.95 0.89 -35.26
N GLY A 43 11.15 1.98 -35.28
CA GLY A 43 9.98 2.11 -36.15
C GLY A 43 8.68 1.47 -35.61
N PHE A 44 8.68 0.92 -34.40
CA PHE A 44 7.52 0.26 -33.78
C PHE A 44 6.66 1.23 -32.96
N VAL A 45 6.08 2.24 -33.61
CA VAL A 45 5.29 3.29 -32.94
C VAL A 45 4.06 2.74 -32.19
N GLY A 46 3.46 1.65 -32.67
CA GLY A 46 2.31 1.00 -32.00
C GLY A 46 2.62 0.51 -30.57
N ILE A 47 3.85 0.05 -30.32
CA ILE A 47 4.29 -0.35 -28.97
C ILE A 47 4.27 0.86 -28.01
N ARG A 48 4.68 2.04 -28.48
CA ARG A 48 4.69 3.26 -27.66
C ARG A 48 3.28 3.65 -27.22
N VAL A 49 2.29 3.52 -28.10
CA VAL A 49 0.87 3.78 -27.78
C VAL A 49 0.38 2.80 -26.71
N GLY A 50 0.63 1.51 -26.87
CA GLY A 50 0.25 0.49 -25.88
C GLY A 50 0.91 0.75 -24.52
N LEU A 51 2.19 1.09 -24.51
CA LEU A 51 2.93 1.40 -23.29
C LEU A 51 2.48 2.69 -22.61
N ALA A 52 1.98 3.69 -23.34
CA ALA A 52 1.43 4.90 -22.73
C ALA A 52 0.23 4.58 -21.80
N ARG A 53 -0.63 3.64 -22.21
CA ARG A 53 -1.76 3.17 -21.39
C ARG A 53 -1.28 2.43 -20.13
N VAL A 54 -0.20 1.64 -20.23
CA VAL A 54 0.41 0.99 -19.07
C VAL A 54 0.87 2.04 -18.04
N ARG A 55 1.55 3.10 -18.51
CA ARG A 55 2.06 4.18 -17.65
C ARG A 55 0.94 4.93 -16.94
N GLU A 56 -0.19 5.17 -17.62
CA GLU A 56 -1.37 5.79 -17.02
C GLU A 56 -1.89 4.96 -15.85
N VAL A 57 -2.08 3.65 -16.04
CA VAL A 57 -2.56 2.74 -15.00
C VAL A 57 -1.56 2.61 -13.84
N LEU A 58 -0.25 2.61 -14.12
CA LEU A 58 0.78 2.67 -13.08
C LEU A 58 0.76 3.99 -12.31
N GLY A 59 0.47 5.11 -12.98
CA GLY A 59 0.23 6.39 -12.34
C GLY A 59 -0.94 6.34 -11.36
N GLN A 60 -2.04 5.69 -11.75
CA GLN A 60 -3.18 5.46 -10.85
C GLN A 60 -2.78 4.62 -9.63
N ALA A 61 -2.03 3.52 -9.84
CA ALA A 61 -1.54 2.69 -8.74
C ALA A 61 -0.69 3.51 -7.75
N ARG A 62 0.24 4.33 -8.26
CA ARG A 62 1.09 5.20 -7.43
C ARG A 62 0.29 6.28 -6.68
N SER A 63 -0.75 6.83 -7.29
CA SER A 63 -1.66 7.76 -6.63
C SER A 63 -2.38 7.10 -5.46
N GLN A 64 -2.86 5.86 -5.63
CA GLN A 64 -3.48 5.10 -4.54
C GLN A 64 -2.49 4.82 -3.40
N LEU A 65 -1.26 4.46 -3.72
CA LEU A 65 -0.20 4.25 -2.72
C LEU A 65 0.17 5.53 -1.98
N THR A 66 0.11 6.69 -2.64
CA THR A 66 0.32 7.98 -1.99
C THR A 66 -0.80 8.28 -0.99
N GLY A 67 -2.06 7.99 -1.37
CA GLY A 67 -3.20 8.07 -0.46
C GLY A 67 -3.04 7.16 0.76
N ALA A 68 -2.66 5.90 0.55
CA ALA A 68 -2.38 4.96 1.63
C ALA A 68 -1.28 5.47 2.58
N ALA A 69 -0.18 5.99 2.05
CA ALA A 69 0.91 6.55 2.85
C ALA A 69 0.46 7.73 3.72
N GLY A 70 -0.36 8.63 3.17
CA GLY A 70 -0.94 9.75 3.92
C GLY A 70 -1.80 9.29 5.09
N VAL A 71 -2.68 8.31 4.85
CA VAL A 71 -3.55 7.73 5.90
C VAL A 71 -2.73 6.99 6.98
N LEU A 72 -1.72 6.22 6.59
CA LEU A 72 -0.82 5.54 7.52
C LEU A 72 -0.02 6.52 8.39
N GLY A 73 0.43 7.63 7.80
CA GLY A 73 1.11 8.69 8.53
C GLY A 73 0.22 9.29 9.62
N GLU A 74 -1.05 9.56 9.31
CA GLU A 74 -2.00 10.08 10.30
C GLU A 74 -2.33 9.05 11.38
N ALA A 75 -2.60 7.80 11.01
CA ALA A 75 -2.82 6.71 11.96
C ALA A 75 -1.63 6.53 12.92
N SER A 76 -0.40 6.65 12.42
CA SER A 76 0.82 6.55 13.23
C SER A 76 0.95 7.69 14.23
N ARG A 77 0.56 8.92 13.84
CA ARG A 77 0.53 10.07 14.77
C ARG A 77 -0.48 9.84 15.88
N LEU A 78 -1.69 9.39 15.56
CA LEU A 78 -2.74 9.09 16.54
C LEU A 78 -2.29 8.05 17.55
N VAL A 79 -1.71 6.94 17.11
CA VAL A 79 -1.16 5.92 18.01
C VAL A 79 -0.03 6.47 18.88
N GLY A 80 0.82 7.34 18.32
CA GLY A 80 1.89 8.03 19.04
C GLY A 80 1.40 8.96 20.16
N THR A 81 0.13 9.40 20.13
CA THR A 81 -0.45 10.20 21.23
C THR A 81 -0.84 9.37 22.44
N VAL A 82 -0.95 8.04 22.30
CA VAL A 82 -1.27 7.13 23.41
C VAL A 82 0.01 6.89 24.21
N ALA A 83 0.15 7.62 25.32
CA ALA A 83 1.24 7.41 26.27
C ALA A 83 1.12 6.04 26.94
N GLN A 84 2.22 5.51 27.46
CA GLN A 84 2.24 4.24 28.21
C GLN A 84 1.34 4.23 29.45
N GLN A 85 0.87 5.40 29.92
CA GLN A 85 -0.04 5.59 31.05
C GLN A 85 -1.35 6.29 30.66
N SER A 86 -1.75 6.25 29.39
CA SER A 86 -3.03 6.82 28.96
C SER A 86 -4.20 6.14 29.66
N SER A 87 -5.19 6.94 30.05
CA SER A 87 -6.45 6.43 30.59
C SER A 87 -7.17 5.54 29.56
N PRO A 88 -8.05 4.64 30.00
CA PRO A 88 -8.85 3.83 29.09
C PRO A 88 -9.66 4.66 28.08
N ARG A 89 -10.20 5.82 28.51
CA ARG A 89 -10.93 6.74 27.62
C ARG A 89 -10.04 7.36 26.55
N GLU A 90 -8.85 7.84 26.92
CA GLU A 90 -7.89 8.40 25.95
C GLU A 90 -7.46 7.35 24.92
N THR A 91 -7.25 6.11 25.36
CA THR A 91 -6.91 4.99 24.46
C THR A 91 -8.04 4.72 23.46
N ILE A 92 -9.29 4.68 23.92
CA ILE A 92 -10.45 4.50 23.03
C ILE A 92 -10.57 5.65 22.03
N THR A 93 -10.45 6.90 22.50
CA THR A 93 -10.53 8.09 21.64
C THR A 93 -9.43 8.10 20.58
N ALA A 94 -8.21 7.70 20.92
CA ALA A 94 -7.08 7.68 19.99
C ALA A 94 -7.13 6.51 19.00
N LEU A 95 -7.59 5.32 19.42
CA LEU A 95 -7.55 4.12 18.59
C LEU A 95 -8.80 3.93 17.71
N THR A 96 -9.94 4.53 18.06
CA THR A 96 -11.16 4.44 17.25
C THR A 96 -11.00 4.99 15.83
N PRO A 97 -10.29 6.11 15.58
CA PRO A 97 -10.05 6.57 14.20
C PRO A 97 -9.03 5.69 13.44
N VAL A 98 -8.12 5.00 14.14
CA VAL A 98 -7.13 4.10 13.52
C VAL A 98 -7.80 2.91 12.85
N VAL A 99 -8.91 2.43 13.42
CA VAL A 99 -9.80 1.42 12.82
C VAL A 99 -10.26 1.85 11.42
N ALA A 100 -10.80 3.06 11.28
CA ALA A 100 -11.25 3.57 9.99
C ALA A 100 -10.09 3.80 9.02
N ALA A 101 -8.95 4.29 9.53
CA ALA A 101 -7.73 4.49 8.76
C ALA A 101 -7.22 3.19 8.12
N LEU A 102 -7.18 2.09 8.88
CA LEU A 102 -6.76 0.78 8.36
C LEU A 102 -7.69 0.27 7.24
N SER A 103 -9.01 0.49 7.36
CA SER A 103 -9.96 0.15 6.29
C SER A 103 -9.73 1.00 5.03
N MET A 104 -9.46 2.30 5.16
CA MET A 104 -9.13 3.16 4.03
C MET A 104 -7.83 2.73 3.34
N VAL A 105 -6.81 2.35 4.13
CA VAL A 105 -5.54 1.83 3.60
C VAL A 105 -5.76 0.54 2.82
N ASP A 106 -6.56 -0.41 3.33
CA ASP A 106 -6.88 -1.64 2.57
C ASP A 106 -7.59 -1.33 1.25
N GLY A 107 -8.51 -0.35 1.24
CA GLY A 107 -9.15 0.14 0.02
C GLY A 107 -8.14 0.68 -1.01
N HIS A 108 -7.22 1.55 -0.58
CA HIS A 108 -6.16 2.07 -1.45
C HIS A 108 -5.23 0.98 -1.96
N VAL A 109 -4.79 0.06 -1.09
CA VAL A 109 -3.88 -1.04 -1.45
C VAL A 109 -4.56 -2.02 -2.42
N THR A 110 -5.84 -2.30 -2.22
CA THR A 110 -6.65 -3.12 -3.15
C THR A 110 -6.79 -2.44 -4.51
N ALA A 111 -7.08 -1.13 -4.55
CA ALA A 111 -7.14 -0.37 -5.79
C ALA A 111 -5.80 -0.35 -6.54
N ALA A 112 -4.69 -0.16 -5.80
CA ALA A 112 -3.34 -0.23 -6.36
C ALA A 112 -3.02 -1.62 -6.94
N ALA A 113 -3.39 -2.70 -6.24
CA ALA A 113 -3.17 -4.07 -6.71
C ALA A 113 -3.95 -4.36 -8.01
N SER A 114 -5.20 -3.93 -8.10
CA SER A 114 -6.01 -4.03 -9.32
C SER A 114 -5.38 -3.28 -10.50
N ALA A 115 -4.87 -2.06 -10.26
CA ALA A 115 -4.16 -1.30 -11.28
C ALA A 115 -2.87 -1.99 -11.73
N VAL A 116 -2.09 -2.57 -10.81
CA VAL A 116 -0.87 -3.33 -11.15
C VAL A 116 -1.19 -4.57 -12.00
N GLU A 117 -2.27 -5.30 -11.69
CA GLU A 117 -2.71 -6.43 -12.51
C GLU A 117 -3.17 -6.00 -13.91
N GLU A 118 -3.88 -4.87 -14.01
CA GLU A 118 -4.26 -4.33 -15.31
C GLU A 118 -3.04 -3.88 -16.12
N ALA A 119 -2.08 -3.21 -15.49
CA ALA A 119 -0.80 -2.88 -16.11
C ALA A 119 -0.08 -4.14 -16.63
N ARG A 120 -0.11 -5.25 -15.89
CA ARG A 120 0.48 -6.54 -16.30
C ARG A 120 -0.19 -7.10 -17.56
N ARG A 121 -1.52 -7.05 -17.65
CA ARG A 121 -2.25 -7.46 -18.87
C ARG A 121 -1.89 -6.58 -20.05
N LEU A 122 -1.89 -5.26 -19.85
CA LEU A 122 -1.57 -4.29 -20.90
C LEU A 122 -0.13 -4.45 -21.40
N VAL A 123 0.85 -4.69 -20.52
CA VAL A 123 2.25 -4.98 -20.90
C VAL A 123 2.33 -6.24 -21.76
N THR A 124 1.58 -7.29 -21.41
CA THR A 124 1.57 -8.55 -22.15
C THR A 124 1.10 -8.33 -23.60
N VAL A 125 0.05 -7.52 -23.78
CA VAL A 125 -0.48 -7.17 -25.11
C VAL A 125 0.47 -6.22 -25.86
N ALA A 126 0.94 -5.15 -25.21
CA ALA A 126 1.76 -4.12 -25.84
C ALA A 126 3.14 -4.63 -26.29
N LEU A 127 3.66 -5.67 -25.64
CA LEU A 127 4.96 -6.28 -25.94
C LEU A 127 4.83 -7.69 -26.54
N GLN A 128 3.67 -8.00 -27.12
CA GLN A 128 3.46 -9.26 -27.82
C GLN A 128 4.52 -9.44 -28.93
N GLY A 129 5.23 -10.58 -28.92
CA GLY A 129 6.35 -10.85 -29.84
C GLY A 129 7.70 -10.24 -29.44
N GLY A 130 7.77 -9.51 -28.30
CA GLY A 130 9.00 -9.01 -27.70
C GLY A 130 9.41 -9.77 -26.44
N GLN A 131 10.12 -9.10 -25.52
CA GLN A 131 10.55 -9.66 -24.23
C GLN A 131 9.86 -8.96 -23.04
N PRO A 132 8.60 -9.30 -22.70
CA PRO A 132 7.90 -8.69 -21.57
C PRO A 132 8.38 -9.20 -20.20
N GLY A 133 9.11 -10.32 -20.15
CA GLY A 133 9.46 -11.05 -18.92
C GLY A 133 9.99 -10.19 -17.77
N PRO A 134 11.02 -9.35 -17.97
CA PRO A 134 11.56 -8.51 -16.90
C PRO A 134 10.54 -7.50 -16.33
N THR A 135 9.71 -6.90 -17.18
CA THR A 135 8.66 -5.96 -16.75
C THR A 135 7.56 -6.68 -15.98
N LEU A 136 7.15 -7.86 -16.45
CA LEU A 136 6.13 -8.68 -15.77
C LEU A 136 6.61 -9.18 -14.41
N ALA A 137 7.89 -9.57 -14.29
CA ALA A 137 8.48 -10.00 -13.02
C ALA A 137 8.48 -8.86 -11.98
N ARG A 138 8.80 -7.63 -12.39
CA ARG A 138 8.75 -6.46 -11.50
C ARG A 138 7.33 -6.10 -11.07
N LEU A 139 6.36 -6.13 -11.98
CA LEU A 139 4.94 -5.93 -11.64
C LEU A 139 4.45 -7.01 -10.65
N GLN A 140 4.89 -8.24 -10.82
CA GLN A 140 4.62 -9.33 -9.89
C GLN A 140 5.24 -9.08 -8.50
N GLN A 141 6.45 -8.51 -8.45
CA GLN A 141 7.08 -8.12 -7.20
C GLN A 141 6.28 -7.00 -6.49
N VAL A 142 5.82 -5.97 -7.22
CA VAL A 142 4.91 -4.94 -6.66
C VAL A 142 3.69 -5.59 -6.02
N ARG A 143 3.04 -6.53 -6.71
CA ARG A 143 1.88 -7.25 -6.17
C ARG A 143 2.18 -7.98 -4.86
N GLN A 144 3.32 -8.67 -4.77
CA GLN A 144 3.75 -9.36 -3.55
C GLN A 144 3.96 -8.38 -2.39
N HIS A 145 4.53 -7.20 -2.66
CA HIS A 145 4.65 -6.15 -1.63
C HIS A 145 3.27 -5.68 -1.14
N LEU A 146 2.32 -5.46 -2.05
CA LEU A 146 0.95 -5.05 -1.70
C LEU A 146 0.22 -6.13 -0.89
N GLU A 147 0.39 -7.40 -1.23
CA GLU A 147 -0.15 -8.52 -0.47
C GLU A 147 0.42 -8.56 0.95
N SER A 148 1.73 -8.37 1.10
CA SER A 148 2.37 -8.27 2.42
C SER A 148 1.84 -7.09 3.25
N VAL A 149 1.58 -5.94 2.62
CA VAL A 149 0.96 -4.78 3.30
C VAL A 149 -0.44 -5.12 3.80
N ARG A 150 -1.25 -5.84 3.00
CA ARG A 150 -2.61 -6.26 3.40
C ARG A 150 -2.58 -7.21 4.58
N THR A 151 -1.72 -8.24 4.56
CA THR A 151 -1.54 -9.16 5.69
C THR A 151 -1.18 -8.40 6.96
N ARG A 152 -0.20 -7.49 6.88
CA ARG A 152 0.19 -6.63 8.01
C ARG A 152 -0.95 -5.73 8.48
N GLY A 153 -1.78 -5.22 7.56
CA GLY A 153 -2.98 -4.45 7.88
C GLY A 153 -4.00 -5.24 8.68
N THR A 154 -4.26 -6.49 8.31
CA THR A 154 -5.16 -7.39 9.05
C THR A 154 -4.62 -7.70 10.45
N GLU A 155 -3.33 -8.00 10.58
CA GLU A 155 -2.70 -8.23 11.90
C GLU A 155 -2.75 -6.99 12.79
N THR A 156 -2.40 -5.83 12.23
CA THR A 156 -2.44 -4.54 12.94
C THR A 156 -3.87 -4.24 13.39
N ARG A 157 -4.85 -4.53 12.54
CA ARG A 157 -6.27 -4.35 12.85
C ARG A 157 -6.70 -5.19 14.06
N GLN A 158 -6.32 -6.46 14.10
CA GLN A 158 -6.59 -7.33 15.24
C GLN A 158 -5.97 -6.80 16.53
N HIS A 159 -4.77 -6.21 16.47
CA HIS A 159 -4.14 -5.58 17.63
C HIS A 159 -4.89 -4.33 18.11
N VAL A 160 -5.39 -3.51 17.18
CA VAL A 160 -6.24 -2.35 17.52
C VAL A 160 -7.53 -2.79 18.19
N ASP A 161 -8.23 -3.77 17.60
CA ASP A 161 -9.50 -4.27 18.16
C ASP A 161 -9.28 -4.89 19.55
N ALA A 162 -8.18 -5.62 19.77
CA ALA A 162 -7.82 -6.15 21.08
C ALA A 162 -7.52 -5.04 22.10
N ALA A 163 -6.82 -3.97 21.70
CA ALA A 163 -6.51 -2.85 22.57
C ALA A 163 -7.77 -2.06 22.98
N LEU A 164 -8.70 -1.88 22.05
CA LEU A 164 -10.00 -1.26 22.31
C LEU A 164 -10.82 -2.10 23.30
N ALA A 165 -10.91 -3.40 23.09
CA ALA A 165 -11.62 -4.30 24.00
C ALA A 165 -11.02 -4.29 25.41
N GLN A 166 -9.68 -4.29 25.53
CA GLN A 166 -9.01 -4.19 26.81
C GLN A 166 -9.28 -2.86 27.52
N ALA A 167 -9.23 -1.74 26.78
CA ALA A 167 -9.52 -0.42 27.35
C ALA A 167 -10.98 -0.32 27.84
N GLN A 168 -11.93 -0.89 27.10
CA GLN A 168 -13.34 -0.92 27.53
C GLN A 168 -13.51 -1.71 28.84
N GLN A 169 -12.94 -2.91 28.92
CA GLN A 169 -13.01 -3.75 30.13
C GLN A 169 -12.43 -3.06 31.37
N VAL A 170 -11.28 -2.38 31.24
CA VAL A 170 -10.66 -1.66 32.35
C VAL A 170 -11.46 -0.42 32.74
N GLY A 171 -12.04 0.28 31.75
CA GLY A 171 -12.91 1.43 32.00
C GLY A 171 -14.20 1.06 32.75
N ASP A 172 -14.77 -0.12 32.48
CA ASP A 172 -15.99 -0.60 33.14
C ASP A 172 -15.75 -1.06 34.58
N LEU A 173 -14.56 -1.56 34.90
CA LEU A 173 -14.16 -1.97 36.26
C LEU A 173 -13.74 -0.80 37.16
N GLY A 174 -13.46 0.37 36.57
CA GLY A 174 -12.99 1.57 37.26
C GLY A 174 -14.07 2.61 37.55
N ASN A 175 -15.35 2.32 37.25
CA ASN A 175 -16.51 3.13 37.62
C ASN A 175 -17.21 2.58 38.86
#